data_AF-A0A1J5FKG4-F1
#
_entry.id   AF-A0A1J5FKG4-F1
#
_cell.length_a   1.000
_cell.length_b   1.000
_cell.length_c   1.000
_cell.angle_alpha   90.00
_cell.angle_beta   90.00
_cell.angle_gamma   90.00
#
_symmetry.space_group_name_H-M   'P 1'
#
loop_
_entity.id
_entity.type
_entity.pdbx_description
1 polymer ?
#
loop_
_entity_poly.entity_id
_entity_poly.type
_entity_poly.pdbx_seq_one_letter_code
_entity_poly.pdbx_strand_id
1 'polypeptide(L)'
;MNIKKILVGSAASAIMLGAMVIPAFAVGNGAQVYRFANEPFVWDETHVLGSWFPGASEKFGESVNVHYEALNAETVRFMKNGDVEWTLTQHGTATITAVDNGALLYEGPFQVEEIVRDNGGDANCSTSDGHAWLGKCSQWWNYVDFAQYNWKITGNSVDTFNITVKGAGNWCYGGIHENGAYGPGCK
;
A
#
# COMPACT_ATOMS: atom_id res chain seq x y z
N MET A 1 -13.47 1.13 32.04
CA MET A 1 -14.17 1.25 30.74
C MET A 1 -13.43 0.35 29.77
N ASN A 2 -14.01 -0.82 29.44
CA ASN A 2 -13.33 -1.84 28.64
C ASN A 2 -13.40 -1.47 27.15
N ILE A 3 -12.29 -0.99 26.59
CA ILE A 3 -12.15 -0.79 25.15
C ILE A 3 -12.00 -2.18 24.52
N LYS A 4 -13.07 -2.70 23.94
CA LYS A 4 -13.01 -3.88 23.07
C LYS A 4 -12.12 -3.52 21.88
N LYS A 5 -10.94 -4.13 21.81
CA LYS A 5 -10.11 -4.16 20.59
C LYS A 5 -10.92 -4.91 19.53
N ILE A 6 -11.57 -4.17 18.64
CA ILE A 6 -12.15 -4.77 17.45
C ILE A 6 -10.98 -4.96 16.48
N LEU A 7 -10.48 -6.19 16.37
CA LEU A 7 -9.73 -6.61 15.20
C LEU A 7 -10.74 -6.66 14.05
N VAL A 8 -10.77 -5.65 13.19
CA VAL A 8 -11.42 -5.75 11.88
C VAL A 8 -10.30 -5.98 10.88
N GLY A 9 -10.19 -7.20 10.37
CA GLY A 9 -9.42 -7.46 9.17
C GLY A 9 -10.13 -6.74 8.02
N SER A 10 -9.45 -5.76 7.43
CA SER A 10 -9.87 -5.14 6.18
C SER A 10 -9.95 -6.22 5.10
N ALA A 11 -11.15 -6.47 4.59
CA ALA A 11 -11.35 -7.30 3.42
C ALA A 11 -11.03 -6.44 2.19
N ALA A 12 -9.77 -6.42 1.77
CA ALA A 12 -9.36 -5.73 0.56
C ALA A 12 -9.42 -6.68 -0.64
N SER A 13 -9.97 -6.21 -1.76
CA SER A 13 -10.08 -6.98 -3.01
C SER A 13 -9.43 -6.20 -4.15
N ALA A 14 -8.29 -6.68 -4.66
CA ALA A 14 -7.72 -6.22 -5.93
C ALA A 14 -8.27 -7.08 -7.06
N ILE A 15 -8.67 -6.43 -8.15
CA ILE A 15 -8.91 -7.09 -9.43
C ILE A 15 -7.95 -6.47 -10.44
N MET A 16 -6.90 -7.22 -10.80
CA MET A 16 -6.03 -6.89 -11.92
C MET A 16 -6.52 -7.64 -13.15
N LEU A 17 -6.93 -6.90 -14.18
CA LEU A 17 -7.39 -7.45 -15.46
C LEU A 17 -6.21 -7.49 -16.45
N GLY A 18 -5.32 -8.47 -16.25
CA GLY A 18 -4.17 -8.69 -17.13
C GLY A 18 -3.75 -10.15 -17.14
N ALA A 19 -4.12 -10.89 -18.18
CA ALA A 19 -3.62 -12.25 -18.38
C ALA A 19 -2.24 -12.20 -19.06
N MET A 20 -1.16 -12.22 -18.29
CA MET A 20 0.18 -12.54 -18.80
C MET A 20 0.68 -13.85 -18.23
N VAL A 21 1.06 -14.75 -19.13
CA VAL A 21 1.65 -16.06 -18.81
C VAL A 21 3.10 -15.81 -18.38
N ILE A 22 3.42 -16.04 -17.11
CA ILE A 22 4.82 -16.04 -16.65
C ILE A 22 5.50 -17.31 -17.18
N PRO A 23 6.65 -17.21 -17.88
CA PRO A 23 7.49 -18.37 -18.16
C PRO A 23 8.10 -18.90 -16.86
N ALA A 24 7.95 -20.20 -16.62
CA ALA A 24 8.50 -20.91 -15.47
C ALA A 24 9.99 -20.57 -15.24
N PHE A 25 10.31 -20.28 -13.97
CA PHE A 25 11.59 -19.78 -13.47
C PHE A 25 12.81 -20.60 -13.91
N ALA A 26 13.57 -20.07 -14.86
CA ALA A 26 14.98 -20.41 -15.06
C ALA A 26 15.83 -19.18 -14.68
N VAL A 27 16.09 -19.03 -13.38
CA VAL A 27 16.91 -17.94 -12.86
C VAL A 27 18.37 -18.20 -13.22
N GLY A 28 18.87 -17.51 -14.25
CA GLY A 28 20.31 -17.27 -14.43
C GLY A 28 20.88 -16.49 -13.24
N ASN A 29 22.20 -16.39 -13.10
CA ASN A 29 22.89 -15.82 -11.92
C ASN A 29 22.64 -14.32 -11.61
N GLY A 30 21.53 -13.70 -12.01
CA GLY A 30 21.20 -12.29 -11.78
C GLY A 30 19.77 -12.05 -11.30
N ALA A 31 19.50 -10.83 -10.86
CA ALA A 31 18.16 -10.37 -10.51
C ALA A 31 17.25 -10.32 -11.75
N GLN A 32 15.98 -10.68 -11.59
CA GLN A 32 14.95 -10.51 -12.61
C GLN A 32 14.20 -9.20 -12.37
N VAL A 33 14.04 -8.41 -13.42
CA VAL A 33 13.35 -7.12 -13.35
C VAL A 33 12.14 -7.15 -14.26
N TYR A 34 10.97 -6.89 -13.69
CA TYR A 34 9.70 -6.73 -14.38
C TYR A 34 9.33 -5.24 -14.39
N ARG A 35 8.75 -4.79 -15.50
CA ARG A 35 8.31 -3.41 -15.68
C ARG A 35 6.92 -3.44 -16.27
N PHE A 36 5.97 -2.92 -15.52
CA PHE A 36 4.57 -2.79 -15.90
C PHE A 36 4.25 -1.32 -16.08
N ALA A 37 3.46 -1.00 -17.09
CA ALA A 37 3.14 0.38 -17.40
C ALA A 37 1.72 0.48 -17.95
N ASN A 38 0.96 1.42 -17.39
CA ASN A 38 -0.42 1.71 -17.76
C ASN A 38 -1.35 0.49 -17.63
N GLU A 39 -1.17 -0.31 -16.58
CA GLU A 39 -2.05 -1.45 -16.32
C GLU A 39 -3.26 -1.03 -15.49
N PRO A 40 -4.49 -1.43 -15.86
CA PRO A 40 -5.67 -1.13 -15.08
C PRO A 40 -5.60 -1.75 -13.68
N PHE A 41 -5.90 -0.96 -12.67
CA PHE A 41 -5.94 -1.37 -11.28
C PHE A 41 -7.20 -0.85 -10.61
N VAL A 42 -7.92 -1.75 -9.96
CA VAL A 42 -9.11 -1.43 -9.17
C VAL A 42 -8.92 -1.97 -7.76
N TRP A 43 -9.20 -1.13 -6.77
CA TRP A 43 -9.05 -1.46 -5.36
C TRP A 43 -10.14 -0.83 -4.51
N ASP A 44 -10.64 -1.61 -3.57
CA ASP A 44 -11.59 -1.17 -2.56
C ASP A 44 -11.00 -1.43 -1.17
N GLU A 45 -11.04 -0.41 -0.31
CA GLU A 45 -10.62 -0.53 1.08
C GLU A 45 -11.42 0.38 2.03
N THR A 46 -11.35 0.07 3.32
CA THR A 46 -11.93 0.90 4.37
C THR A 46 -10.81 1.52 5.20
N HIS A 47 -10.83 2.84 5.30
CA HIS A 47 -9.96 3.65 6.13
C HIS A 47 -10.67 3.99 7.45
N VAL A 48 -10.10 3.56 8.57
CA VAL A 48 -10.72 3.70 9.89
C VAL A 48 -10.06 4.83 10.67
N LEU A 49 -10.88 5.79 11.11
CA LEU A 49 -10.41 6.92 11.91
C LEU A 49 -9.83 6.43 13.25
N GLY A 50 -8.66 6.95 13.61
CA GLY A 50 -7.95 6.57 14.85
C GLY A 50 -7.25 5.22 14.78
N SER A 51 -7.24 4.56 13.62
CA SER A 51 -6.29 3.48 13.35
C SER A 51 -4.86 4.01 13.24
N TRP A 52 -3.87 3.13 13.13
CA TRP A 52 -2.47 3.54 13.01
C TRP A 52 -2.12 4.11 11.63
N PHE A 53 -2.90 3.74 10.60
CA PHE A 53 -2.82 4.24 9.23
C PHE A 53 -4.24 4.61 8.79
N PRO A 54 -4.74 5.74 9.31
CA PRO A 54 -6.11 6.15 9.06
C PRO A 54 -6.30 6.63 7.62
N GLY A 55 -5.25 6.92 6.86
CA GLY A 55 -5.40 7.26 5.44
C GLY A 55 -6.33 8.45 5.22
N ALA A 56 -7.19 8.33 4.22
CA ALA A 56 -8.25 9.29 3.91
C ALA A 56 -9.18 9.62 5.10
N SER A 57 -9.36 8.71 6.07
CA SER A 57 -10.28 8.96 7.20
C SER A 57 -9.84 10.13 8.07
N GLU A 58 -8.53 10.41 8.14
CA GLU A 58 -8.02 11.58 8.87
C GLU A 58 -8.48 12.90 8.26
N LYS A 59 -8.44 13.02 6.93
CA LYS A 59 -8.85 14.22 6.22
C LYS A 59 -10.34 14.52 6.34
N PHE A 60 -11.17 13.48 6.35
CA PHE A 60 -12.61 13.65 6.47
C PHE A 60 -13.09 13.65 7.93
N GLY A 61 -12.22 13.31 8.89
CA GLY A 61 -12.55 13.26 10.31
C GLY A 61 -13.54 12.16 10.67
N GLU A 62 -13.72 11.16 9.81
CA GLU A 62 -14.63 10.01 9.97
C GLU A 62 -14.10 8.80 9.21
N SER A 63 -14.54 7.59 9.56
CA SER A 63 -14.15 6.38 8.81
C SER A 63 -14.77 6.40 7.41
N VAL A 64 -14.00 6.03 6.39
CA VAL A 64 -14.42 6.13 5.00
C VAL A 64 -14.17 4.83 4.23
N ASN A 65 -15.02 4.53 3.27
CA ASN A 65 -14.75 3.57 2.22
C ASN A 65 -14.10 4.29 1.05
N VAL A 66 -13.05 3.71 0.51
CA VAL A 66 -12.37 4.23 -0.66
C VAL A 66 -12.39 3.20 -1.78
N HIS A 67 -12.82 3.65 -2.94
CA HIS A 67 -12.76 2.94 -4.20
C HIS A 67 -11.77 3.67 -5.12
N TYR A 68 -10.86 2.94 -5.74
CA TYR A 68 -9.87 3.48 -6.68
C TYR A 68 -9.96 2.79 -8.03
N GLU A 69 -9.94 3.58 -9.09
CA GLU A 69 -9.66 3.13 -10.45
C GLU A 69 -8.43 3.87 -10.97
N ALA A 70 -7.35 3.15 -11.28
CA ALA A 70 -6.09 3.73 -11.70
C ALA A 70 -5.39 2.98 -12.82
N LEU A 71 -4.39 3.66 -13.38
CA LEU A 71 -3.33 3.06 -14.17
C LEU A 71 -2.08 2.90 -13.31
N ASN A 72 -1.59 1.67 -13.21
CA ASN A 72 -0.36 1.31 -12.52
C ASN A 72 0.85 1.43 -13.44
N ALA A 73 1.91 2.03 -12.92
CA ALA A 73 3.26 1.90 -13.41
C ALA A 73 4.13 1.32 -12.30
N GLU A 74 4.74 0.16 -12.55
CA GLU A 74 5.42 -0.62 -11.52
C GLU A 74 6.74 -1.16 -12.06
N THR A 75 7.77 -1.16 -11.23
CA THR A 75 9.02 -1.87 -11.49
C THR A 75 9.27 -2.78 -10.31
N VAL A 76 9.34 -4.08 -10.56
CA VAL A 76 9.62 -5.10 -9.54
C VAL A 76 10.95 -5.77 -9.85
N ARG A 77 11.79 -5.92 -8.84
CA ARG A 77 13.06 -6.64 -8.90
C ARG A 77 12.99 -7.83 -7.96
N PHE A 78 13.03 -9.03 -8.51
CA PHE A 78 13.20 -10.27 -7.75
C PHE A 78 14.68 -10.67 -7.73
N MET A 79 15.23 -10.86 -6.54
CA MET A 79 16.60 -11.36 -6.36
C MET A 79 16.60 -12.86 -6.06
N LYS A 80 17.76 -13.50 -6.29
CA LYS A 80 17.91 -14.97 -6.24
C LYS A 80 17.59 -15.59 -4.87
N ASN A 81 17.72 -14.81 -3.80
CA ASN A 81 17.48 -15.20 -2.42
C ASN A 81 16.02 -15.01 -1.97
N GLY A 82 15.11 -14.62 -2.87
CA GLY A 82 13.71 -14.36 -2.54
C GLY A 82 13.44 -12.88 -2.26
N ASP A 83 14.48 -12.03 -2.17
CA ASP A 83 14.29 -10.60 -1.94
C ASP A 83 13.49 -9.98 -3.07
N VAL A 84 12.61 -9.06 -2.70
CA VAL A 84 11.83 -8.27 -3.65
C VAL A 84 11.96 -6.80 -3.32
N GLU A 85 12.26 -6.01 -4.35
CA GLU A 85 12.24 -4.55 -4.29
C GLU A 85 11.27 -4.05 -5.35
N TRP A 86 10.46 -3.04 -5.04
CA TRP A 86 9.60 -2.45 -6.04
C TRP A 86 9.43 -0.94 -5.89
N THR A 87 9.07 -0.33 -7.01
CA THR A 87 8.52 1.02 -7.08
C THR A 87 7.19 0.96 -7.80
N LEU A 88 6.16 1.56 -7.23
CA LEU A 88 4.83 1.61 -7.81
C LEU A 88 4.34 3.05 -7.83
N THR A 89 3.72 3.45 -8.93
CA THR A 89 2.99 4.70 -9.05
C THR A 89 1.63 4.41 -9.68
N GLN A 90 0.58 4.89 -9.04
CA GLN A 90 -0.79 4.78 -9.52
C GLN A 90 -1.32 6.18 -9.74
N HIS A 91 -1.95 6.41 -10.89
CA HIS A 91 -2.68 7.64 -11.16
C HIS A 91 -4.09 7.29 -11.62
N GLY A 92 -5.10 7.92 -11.02
CA GLY A 92 -6.47 7.59 -11.33
C GLY A 92 -7.50 8.47 -10.65
N THR A 93 -8.69 7.92 -10.46
CA THR A 93 -9.80 8.55 -9.75
C THR A 93 -10.15 7.75 -8.51
N ALA A 94 -10.34 8.44 -7.38
CA ALA A 94 -10.84 7.86 -6.15
C ALA A 94 -12.26 8.35 -5.88
N THR A 95 -13.11 7.45 -5.40
CA THR A 95 -14.42 7.76 -4.82
C THR A 95 -14.37 7.42 -3.35
N ILE A 96 -14.65 8.41 -2.50
CA ILE A 96 -14.58 8.28 -1.04
C ILE A 96 -15.95 8.54 -0.46
N THR A 97 -16.45 7.57 0.31
CA THR A 97 -17.76 7.65 0.96
C THR A 97 -17.63 7.46 2.47
N ALA A 98 -18.46 8.16 3.22
CA ALA A 98 -18.61 7.96 4.65
C ALA A 98 -19.07 6.52 4.95
N VAL A 99 -18.42 5.85 5.91
CA VAL A 99 -18.85 4.50 6.34
C VAL A 99 -20.22 4.53 7.00
N ASP A 100 -20.51 5.59 7.77
CA ASP A 100 -21.71 5.64 8.62
C ASP A 100 -23.01 5.81 7.85
N ASN A 101 -23.00 6.57 6.75
CA ASN A 101 -24.21 6.92 6.00
C ASN A 101 -24.06 6.82 4.47
N GLY A 102 -22.89 6.43 3.96
CA GLY A 102 -22.62 6.32 2.53
C GLY A 102 -22.55 7.65 1.78
N ALA A 103 -22.50 8.79 2.48
CA ALA A 103 -22.40 10.10 1.85
C ALA A 103 -21.12 10.22 1.02
N LEU A 104 -21.22 10.77 -0.19
CA LEU A 104 -20.04 11.08 -1.01
C LEU A 104 -19.27 12.24 -0.37
N LEU A 105 -18.03 11.97 0.00
CA LEU A 105 -17.12 12.94 0.62
C LEU A 105 -16.14 13.51 -0.40
N TYR A 106 -15.73 12.69 -1.36
CA TYR A 106 -14.81 13.09 -2.42
C TYR A 106 -14.94 12.21 -3.66
N GLU A 107 -14.82 12.84 -4.82
CA GLU A 107 -14.64 12.17 -6.11
C GLU A 107 -13.64 12.99 -6.92
N GLY A 108 -12.56 12.36 -7.36
CA GLY A 108 -11.57 13.07 -8.17
C GLY A 108 -10.20 12.41 -8.22
N PRO A 109 -9.20 13.15 -8.73
CA PRO A 109 -7.87 12.60 -8.96
C PRO A 109 -7.20 12.10 -7.68
N PHE A 110 -6.66 10.88 -7.75
CA PHE A 110 -5.79 10.33 -6.72
C PHE A 110 -4.46 9.87 -7.31
N GLN A 111 -3.48 9.75 -6.43
CA GLN A 111 -2.19 9.17 -6.73
C GLN A 111 -1.66 8.37 -5.55
N VAL A 112 -1.08 7.22 -5.85
CA VAL A 112 -0.31 6.41 -4.90
C VAL A 112 1.12 6.30 -5.38
N GLU A 113 2.06 6.38 -4.45
CA GLU A 113 3.47 6.07 -4.69
C GLU A 113 3.98 5.10 -3.63
N GLU A 114 4.65 4.04 -4.07
CA GLU A 114 5.34 3.10 -3.19
C GLU A 114 6.82 2.98 -3.58
N ILE A 115 7.68 2.90 -2.58
CA ILE A 115 9.07 2.45 -2.71
C ILE A 115 9.33 1.46 -1.59
N VAL A 116 9.58 0.20 -1.92
CA VAL A 116 9.64 -0.86 -0.90
C VAL A 116 10.76 -1.85 -1.16
N ARG A 117 11.34 -2.35 -0.06
CA ARG A 117 12.36 -3.39 -0.04
C ARG A 117 12.02 -4.42 1.03
N ASP A 118 11.95 -5.67 0.59
CA ASP A 118 11.72 -6.87 1.40
C ASP A 118 12.89 -7.83 1.14
N ASN A 119 13.99 -7.66 1.88
CA ASN A 119 15.14 -8.56 1.82
C ASN A 119 14.86 -9.76 2.73
N GLY A 120 14.77 -10.95 2.14
CA GLY A 120 14.28 -12.16 2.78
C GLY A 120 13.03 -12.72 2.10
N GLY A 121 12.26 -11.88 1.39
CA GLY A 121 11.04 -12.27 0.70
C GLY A 121 9.94 -12.78 1.64
N ASP A 122 10.04 -12.46 2.92
CA ASP A 122 9.22 -13.00 4.01
C ASP A 122 8.01 -12.12 4.34
N ALA A 123 7.91 -10.93 3.74
CA ALA A 123 6.69 -10.13 3.82
C ALA A 123 5.55 -10.65 2.91
N ASN A 124 5.87 -11.52 1.95
CA ASN A 124 4.93 -12.14 1.00
C ASN A 124 4.09 -11.09 0.25
N CYS A 125 4.77 -10.13 -0.34
CA CYS A 125 4.18 -9.01 -1.07
C CYS A 125 3.95 -9.31 -2.56
N SER A 126 4.57 -10.38 -3.08
CA SER A 126 4.52 -10.71 -4.50
C SER A 126 3.32 -11.56 -4.88
N THR A 127 2.81 -11.35 -6.08
CA THR A 127 1.75 -12.15 -6.69
C THR A 127 2.29 -13.07 -7.78
N SER A 128 1.53 -14.10 -8.12
CA SER A 128 1.92 -15.12 -9.10
C SER A 128 1.95 -14.61 -10.55
N ASP A 129 1.50 -13.38 -10.80
CA ASP A 129 1.54 -12.66 -12.08
C ASP A 129 2.75 -11.68 -12.16
N GLY A 130 3.59 -11.62 -11.13
CA GLY A 130 4.88 -10.92 -11.15
C GLY A 130 4.85 -9.51 -10.56
N HIS A 131 3.72 -9.10 -9.99
CA HIS A 131 3.55 -7.82 -9.29
C HIS A 131 3.92 -7.93 -7.81
N ALA A 132 4.16 -6.78 -7.18
CA ALA A 132 4.34 -6.60 -5.75
C ALA A 132 3.80 -5.23 -5.31
N TRP A 133 2.97 -5.20 -4.27
CA TRP A 133 2.48 -3.94 -3.70
C TRP A 133 2.18 -4.08 -2.21
N LEU A 134 2.21 -2.98 -1.46
CA LEU A 134 2.05 -2.99 0.00
C LEU A 134 0.71 -3.57 0.44
N GLY A 135 -0.37 -3.24 -0.27
CA GLY A 135 -1.70 -3.77 -0.01
C GLY A 135 -1.81 -5.31 -0.08
N LYS A 136 -0.81 -6.00 -0.65
CA LYS A 136 -0.76 -7.47 -0.70
C LYS A 136 0.10 -8.10 0.40
N CYS A 137 1.00 -7.34 1.01
CA CYS A 137 1.95 -7.86 1.99
C CYS A 137 1.25 -8.37 3.25
N SER A 138 1.17 -9.70 3.41
CA SER A 138 0.48 -10.30 4.54
C SER A 138 1.16 -10.07 5.90
N GLN A 139 2.47 -9.75 5.92
CA GLN A 139 3.25 -9.65 7.16
C GLN A 139 4.21 -8.44 7.21
N TRP A 140 3.92 -7.37 6.44
CA TRP A 140 4.85 -6.26 6.25
C TRP A 140 5.46 -5.65 7.51
N TRP A 141 4.68 -5.52 8.60
CA TRP A 141 5.14 -4.95 9.88
C TRP A 141 6.37 -5.62 10.49
N ASN A 142 6.62 -6.88 10.18
CA ASN A 142 7.68 -7.65 10.82
C ASN A 142 8.86 -7.94 9.90
N TYR A 143 8.67 -7.79 8.58
CA TYR A 143 9.56 -8.36 7.57
C TYR A 143 9.96 -7.40 6.46
N VAL A 144 9.17 -6.35 6.15
CA VAL A 144 9.59 -5.35 5.16
C VAL A 144 10.68 -4.47 5.74
N ASP A 145 11.91 -4.53 5.21
CA ASP A 145 13.02 -3.70 5.70
C ASP A 145 12.75 -2.20 5.57
N PHE A 146 12.10 -1.81 4.48
CA PHE A 146 11.84 -0.42 4.16
C PHE A 146 10.58 -0.29 3.31
N ALA A 147 9.68 0.60 3.71
CA ALA A 147 8.57 1.04 2.88
C ALA A 147 8.42 2.55 2.93
N GLN A 148 8.22 3.15 1.78
CA GLN A 148 7.77 4.51 1.61
C GLN A 148 6.44 4.49 0.90
N TYR A 149 5.44 5.16 1.45
CA TYR A 149 4.10 5.20 0.90
C TYR A 149 3.57 6.63 0.91
N ASN A 150 3.07 7.07 -0.23
CA ASN A 150 2.32 8.32 -0.33
C ASN A 150 0.96 8.03 -0.95
N TRP A 151 -0.08 8.49 -0.29
CA TRP A 151 -1.44 8.51 -0.80
C TRP A 151 -1.91 9.96 -0.90
N LYS A 152 -2.28 10.38 -2.12
CA LYS A 152 -2.51 11.78 -2.46
C LYS A 152 -3.88 11.93 -3.09
N ILE A 153 -4.63 12.94 -2.63
CA ILE A 153 -5.82 13.45 -3.30
C ILE A 153 -5.74 14.98 -3.30
N THR A 154 -6.40 15.64 -4.26
CA THR A 154 -6.39 17.12 -4.37
C THR A 154 -4.99 17.74 -4.55
N GLY A 155 -4.01 16.99 -5.07
CA GLY A 155 -2.64 17.47 -5.29
C GLY A 155 -1.75 17.55 -4.04
N ASN A 156 -2.29 17.25 -2.86
CA ASN A 156 -1.55 17.18 -1.60
C ASN A 156 -1.48 15.72 -1.10
N SER A 157 -0.37 15.32 -0.47
CA SER A 157 -0.32 14.07 0.28
C SER A 157 -1.29 14.16 1.46
N VAL A 158 -2.20 13.20 1.53
CA VAL A 158 -3.20 13.09 2.60
C VAL A 158 -2.82 12.01 3.59
N ASP A 159 -2.06 11.00 3.16
CA ASP A 159 -1.32 10.11 4.05
C ASP A 159 0.07 9.85 3.46
N THR A 160 1.10 10.11 4.26
CA THR A 160 2.48 9.79 3.92
C THR A 160 3.06 9.05 5.10
N PHE A 161 3.61 7.88 4.87
CA PHE A 161 4.42 7.21 5.87
C PHE A 161 5.72 6.68 5.30
N ASN A 162 6.74 6.72 6.16
CA ASN A 162 7.98 5.99 5.99
C ASN A 162 8.04 4.94 7.09
N ILE A 163 8.20 3.67 6.73
CA ILE A 163 8.49 2.58 7.66
C ILE A 163 9.92 2.11 7.40
N THR A 164 10.67 1.94 8.48
CA THR A 164 11.96 1.22 8.44
C THR A 164 11.95 0.17 9.53
N VAL A 165 12.05 -1.10 9.15
CA VAL A 165 12.21 -2.22 10.09
C VAL A 165 13.70 -2.36 10.40
N LYS A 166 14.06 -2.32 11.70
CA LYS A 166 15.41 -2.54 12.22
C LYS A 166 15.48 -3.90 12.93
N GLY A 167 15.22 -4.96 12.18
CA GLY A 167 15.13 -6.33 12.67
C GLY A 167 13.71 -6.74 13.06
N ALA A 168 13.46 -8.04 13.16
CA ALA A 168 12.13 -8.63 13.31
C ALA A 168 11.30 -7.96 14.43
N GLY A 169 10.18 -7.36 14.03
CA GLY A 169 9.23 -6.71 14.94
C GLY A 169 9.63 -5.33 15.47
N ASN A 170 10.84 -4.85 15.15
CA ASN A 170 11.29 -3.49 15.46
C ASN A 170 11.12 -2.59 14.25
N TRP A 171 10.28 -1.59 14.33
CA TRP A 171 10.06 -0.68 13.20
C TRP A 171 9.79 0.72 13.67
N CYS A 172 10.26 1.69 12.90
CA CYS A 172 9.93 3.09 13.09
C CYS A 172 9.03 3.54 11.95
N TYR A 173 7.93 4.20 12.29
CA TYR A 173 7.04 4.86 11.35
C TYR A 173 7.05 6.36 11.60
N GLY A 174 6.86 7.16 10.55
CA GLY A 174 6.63 8.58 10.69
C GLY A 174 6.08 9.18 9.40
N GLY A 175 5.31 10.25 9.54
CA GLY A 175 4.51 10.78 8.45
C GLY A 175 4.23 12.28 8.55
N ILE A 176 3.68 12.82 7.48
CA ILE A 176 3.18 14.19 7.42
C ILE A 176 1.71 14.12 7.01
N HIS A 177 0.86 14.76 7.80
CA HIS A 177 -0.56 14.97 7.55
C HIS A 177 -0.82 16.47 7.39
N GLU A 178 -2.01 16.86 6.95
CA GLU A 178 -2.38 18.28 6.75
C GLU A 178 -2.28 19.13 8.03
N ASN A 179 -2.42 18.50 9.20
CA ASN A 179 -2.37 19.17 10.51
C ASN A 179 -0.99 19.09 11.20
N GLY A 180 0.05 18.56 10.54
CA GLY A 180 1.40 18.47 11.11
C GLY A 180 2.14 17.18 10.75
N ALA A 181 3.24 16.89 11.44
CA ALA A 181 3.88 15.59 11.38
C ALA A 181 3.30 14.69 12.48
N TYR A 182 2.88 13.47 12.15
CA TYR A 182 2.60 12.44 13.15
C TYR A 182 3.85 11.60 13.36
N GLY A 183 4.12 11.32 14.63
CA GLY A 183 5.49 11.19 15.15
C GLY A 183 6.36 10.10 14.51
N PRO A 184 7.68 10.12 14.79
CA PRO A 184 8.51 8.93 14.72
C PRO A 184 8.11 7.98 15.87
N GLY A 185 7.14 7.10 15.63
CA GLY A 185 6.83 6.03 16.57
C GLY A 185 7.71 4.84 16.25
N CYS A 186 8.45 4.32 17.24
CA CYS A 186 9.16 3.05 17.07
C CYS A 186 8.55 2.00 18.00
N LYS A 187 8.37 0.80 17.47
CA LYS A 187 8.01 -0.39 18.25
C LYS A 187 9.22 -1.30 18.36
#